data_AF-A0A9X0CDW8-F1
#
_entry.id   AF-A0A9X0CDW8-F1
#
_cell.length_a   1.000
_cell.length_b   1.000
_cell.length_c   1.000
_cell.angle_alpha   90.00
_cell.angle_beta   90.00
_cell.angle_gamma   90.00
#
_symmetry.space_group_name_H-M   'P 1'
#
loop_
_entity.id
_entity.type
_entity.pdbx_description
1 polymer ?
#
loop_
_entity_poly.entity_id
_entity_poly.type
_entity_poly.pdbx_seq_one_letter_code
_entity_poly.pdbx_strand_id
1 'polypeptide(L)'
;MQKYQASEVLVGFMKNELNIDKADTFEFQRVHRIGKRNLSQDKLRKIIARFLRYPERERVMSSARKLKGKSFAILADLPKEIVE
;
A
#
# COMPACT_ATOMS: atom_id res chain seq x y z
N MET A 1 4.69 -13.75 -17.04
CA MET A 1 4.12 -12.65 -16.25
C MET A 1 5.24 -11.85 -15.60
N GLN A 2 5.45 -10.62 -16.06
CA GLN A 2 6.45 -9.70 -15.51
C GLN A 2 6.10 -9.41 -14.04
N LYS A 3 6.99 -9.77 -13.12
CA LYS A 3 6.81 -9.51 -11.67
C LYS A 3 7.00 -8.01 -11.44
N TYR A 4 5.94 -7.22 -11.44
CA TYR A 4 6.04 -5.83 -10.95
C TYR A 4 6.50 -5.86 -9.49
N GLN A 5 7.49 -5.02 -9.18
CA GLN A 5 8.00 -4.87 -7.82
C GLN A 5 6.89 -4.32 -6.92
N ALA A 6 6.92 -4.63 -5.62
CA ALA A 6 5.87 -4.19 -4.69
C ALA A 6 5.74 -2.67 -4.64
N SER A 7 6.85 -1.94 -4.84
CA SER A 7 6.90 -0.48 -4.95
C SER A 7 6.15 0.04 -6.18
N GLU A 8 6.35 -0.55 -7.36
CA GLU A 8 5.67 -0.12 -8.59
C GLU A 8 4.16 -0.25 -8.48
N VAL A 9 3.69 -1.39 -7.93
CA VAL A 9 2.26 -1.62 -7.69
C VAL A 9 1.69 -0.61 -6.69
N LEU A 10 2.44 -0.31 -5.62
CA LEU A 10 2.02 0.69 -4.63
C LEU A 10 1.95 2.09 -5.24
N VAL A 11 2.94 2.49 -6.04
CA VAL A 11 2.94 3.79 -6.72
C VAL A 11 1.79 3.92 -7.69
N GLY A 12 1.53 2.89 -8.52
CA GLY A 12 0.38 2.85 -9.41
C GLY A 12 -0.95 2.95 -8.65
N PHE A 13 -1.09 2.23 -7.55
CA PHE A 13 -2.25 2.32 -6.67
C PHE A 13 -2.44 3.75 -6.11
N MET A 14 -1.39 4.40 -5.62
CA MET A 14 -1.48 5.76 -5.09
C MET A 14 -1.88 6.79 -6.16
N LYS A 15 -1.38 6.64 -7.39
CA LYS A 15 -1.77 7.50 -8.51
C LYS A 15 -3.23 7.29 -8.92
N ASN A 16 -3.60 6.04 -9.17
CA ASN A 16 -4.86 5.71 -9.83
C ASN A 16 -6.06 5.62 -8.87
N GLU A 17 -5.83 5.14 -7.64
CA GLU A 17 -6.92 4.90 -6.69
C GLU A 17 -7.07 6.00 -5.65
N LEU A 18 -5.97 6.66 -5.31
CA LEU A 18 -5.93 7.72 -4.28
C LEU A 18 -5.80 9.13 -4.87
N ASN A 19 -5.60 9.27 -6.18
CA ASN A 19 -5.35 10.55 -6.87
C ASN A 19 -4.24 11.35 -6.18
N ILE A 20 -3.12 10.70 -5.87
CA ILE A 20 -1.92 11.34 -5.32
C ILE A 20 -0.98 11.58 -6.48
N ASP A 21 -1.05 12.79 -7.04
CA ASP A 21 -0.10 13.22 -8.06
C ASP A 21 1.33 13.19 -7.51
N LYS A 22 2.27 12.82 -8.38
CA LYS A 22 3.70 12.68 -8.06
C LYS A 22 4.00 11.62 -7.00
N ALA A 23 3.15 10.61 -6.80
CA ALA A 23 3.45 9.52 -5.86
C ALA A 23 4.73 8.73 -6.21
N ASP A 24 5.25 8.86 -7.43
CA ASP A 24 6.55 8.35 -7.86
C ASP A 24 7.74 9.06 -7.21
N THR A 25 7.56 10.25 -6.64
CA THR A 25 8.62 10.96 -5.91
C THR A 25 8.70 10.58 -4.44
N PHE A 26 7.80 9.72 -3.96
CA PHE A 26 7.81 9.29 -2.56
C PHE A 26 8.98 8.36 -2.31
N GLU A 27 9.63 8.54 -1.16
CA GLU A 27 10.74 7.71 -0.75
C GLU A 27 10.29 6.73 0.32
N PHE A 28 10.75 5.50 0.21
CA PHE A 28 10.40 4.43 1.14
C PHE A 28 11.65 3.88 1.79
N GLN A 29 11.61 3.71 3.11
CA GLN A 29 12.63 2.91 3.79
C GLN A 29 12.51 1.43 3.38
N ARG A 30 11.28 0.92 3.18
CA ARG A 30 11.03 -0.47 2.77
C ARG A 30 9.65 -0.63 2.12
N VAL A 31 9.58 -1.39 1.03
CA VAL A 31 8.30 -1.86 0.46
C VAL A 31 8.41 -3.35 0.16
N HIS A 32 7.46 -4.14 0.67
CA HIS A 32 7.46 -5.58 0.45
C HIS A 32 6.05 -6.16 0.55
N ARG A 33 5.88 -7.39 0.06
CA ARG A 33 4.64 -8.15 0.23
C ARG A 33 4.75 -9.07 1.44
N ILE A 34 3.73 -9.09 2.29
CA ILE A 34 3.64 -9.97 3.46
C ILE A 34 2.86 -11.25 3.13
N GLY A 35 3.24 -12.36 3.78
CA GLY A 35 2.62 -13.68 3.60
C GLY A 35 3.32 -14.58 2.57
N LYS A 36 3.02 -15.89 2.66
CA LYS A 36 3.60 -16.93 1.79
C LYS A 36 3.11 -16.77 0.35
N ARG A 37 3.99 -17.03 -0.61
CA ARG A 37 3.64 -17.05 -2.03
C ARG A 37 2.88 -18.35 -2.32
N ASN A 38 1.55 -18.29 -2.33
CA ASN A 38 0.72 -19.39 -2.80
C ASN A 38 0.43 -19.20 -4.28
N LEU A 39 0.91 -20.12 -5.12
CA LEU A 39 0.66 -20.10 -6.57
C LEU A 39 -0.78 -20.53 -6.91
N SER A 40 -1.48 -21.18 -5.99
CA SER A 40 -2.87 -21.63 -6.12
C SER A 40 -3.90 -20.63 -5.59
N GLN A 41 -3.48 -19.54 -4.92
CA GLN A 41 -4.40 -18.52 -4.43
C GLN A 41 -4.43 -17.32 -5.37
N ASP A 42 -5.63 -17.00 -5.85
CA ASP A 42 -5.90 -15.80 -6.66
C ASP A 42 -5.87 -14.51 -5.81
N LYS A 43 -5.77 -14.66 -4.48
CA LYS A 43 -5.73 -13.53 -3.55
C LYS A 43 -4.35 -12.86 -3.56
N LEU A 44 -4.31 -11.61 -4.02
CA LEU A 44 -3.11 -10.78 -3.98
C LEU A 44 -2.60 -10.61 -2.53
N ARG A 45 -1.30 -10.85 -2.32
CA ARG A 45 -0.64 -10.60 -1.03
C ARG A 45 -0.65 -9.11 -0.70
N LYS A 46 -0.95 -8.79 0.56
CA LYS A 46 -0.90 -7.42 1.08
C LYS A 46 0.49 -6.81 0.90
N ILE A 47 0.55 -5.51 0.67
CA ILE A 47 1.80 -4.73 0.59
C ILE A 47 1.97 -3.98 1.92
N ILE A 48 3.15 -4.07 2.51
CA ILE A 48 3.57 -3.26 3.65
C ILE A 48 4.61 -2.27 3.14
N ALA A 49 4.37 -0.98 3.43
CA ALA A 49 5.22 0.12 3.01
C ALA A 49 5.58 0.98 4.21
N ARG A 50 6.88 1.16 4.44
CA ARG A 50 7.41 2.12 5.39
C ARG A 50 7.92 3.33 4.62
N PHE A 51 7.20 4.44 4.73
CA PHE A 51 7.56 5.72 4.14
C PHE A 51 8.79 6.28 4.84
N LEU A 52 9.65 6.96 4.09
CA LEU A 52 10.79 7.68 4.65
C LEU A 52 10.33 8.97 5.34
N ARG A 53 9.31 9.64 4.79
CA ARG A 53 8.74 10.87 5.33
C ARG A 53 7.35 10.64 5.91
N TYR A 54 7.14 11.07 7.15
CA TYR A 54 5.84 10.98 7.83
C TYR A 54 4.70 11.72 7.08
N PRO A 55 4.89 12.94 6.53
CA PRO A 55 3.83 13.63 5.80
C PRO A 55 3.31 12.86 4.57
N GLU A 56 4.17 12.10 3.89
CA GLU A 56 3.78 11.27 2.75
C GLU A 56 2.88 10.11 3.20
N ARG A 57 3.22 9.46 4.32
CA ARG A 57 2.37 8.45 4.96
C ARG A 57 1.01 9.02 5.33
N GLU A 58 0.97 10.19 5.95
CA GLU A 58 -0.29 10.84 6.36
C GLU A 58 -1.16 11.24 5.18
N ARG A 59 -0.55 11.74 4.10
CA ARG A 59 -1.25 12.06 2.85
C ARG A 59 -1.91 10.82 2.25
N VAL A 60 -1.24 9.66 2.31
CA VAL A 60 -1.82 8.38 1.88
C VAL A 60 -2.96 7.97 2.82
N MET A 61 -2.74 7.94 4.13
CA MET A 61 -3.74 7.49 5.10
C MET A 61 -5.02 8.34 5.10
N SER A 62 -4.89 9.66 5.04
CA SER A 62 -6.02 10.59 4.99
C SER A 62 -6.86 10.46 3.70
N SER A 63 -6.30 9.85 2.65
CA SER A 63 -7.00 9.60 1.40
C SER A 63 -7.86 8.33 1.40
N ALA A 64 -7.84 7.52 2.48
CA ALA A 64 -8.58 6.26 2.59
C ALA A 64 -10.06 6.36 2.22
N ARG A 65 -10.70 7.51 2.52
CA ARG A 65 -12.10 7.78 2.18
C ARG A 65 -12.40 7.66 0.67
N LYS A 66 -11.41 7.87 -0.20
CA LYS A 66 -11.53 7.73 -1.67
C LYS A 66 -11.70 6.27 -2.11
N LEU A 67 -11.43 5.32 -1.22
CA LEU A 67 -11.57 3.89 -1.47
C LEU A 67 -12.97 3.35 -1.14
N LYS A 68 -13.88 4.18 -0.61
CA LYS A 68 -15.23 3.75 -0.28
C LYS A 68 -15.93 3.19 -1.53
N GLY A 69 -16.43 1.95 -1.45
CA GLY A 69 -17.07 1.24 -2.56
C GLY A 69 -16.09 0.56 -3.53
N LYS A 70 -14.78 0.66 -3.31
CA LYS A 70 -13.76 -0.07 -4.08
C LYS A 70 -13.35 -1.36 -3.36
N SER A 71 -12.67 -2.26 -4.09
CA SER A 71 -12.10 -3.50 -3.55
C SER A 71 -10.75 -3.32 -2.84
N PHE A 72 -10.32 -2.07 -2.66
CA PHE A 72 -9.06 -1.72 -2.00
C PHE A 72 -9.32 -1.18 -0.58
N ALA A 73 -8.37 -1.44 0.30
CA ALA A 73 -8.33 -0.85 1.64
C ALA A 73 -6.89 -0.49 2.02
N ILE A 74 -6.73 0.60 2.76
CA ILE A 74 -5.47 0.98 3.40
C ILE A 74 -5.72 1.06 4.91
N LEU A 75 -4.79 0.52 5.69
CA LEU A 75 -4.89 0.42 7.14
C LEU A 75 -3.51 0.72 7.73
N ALA A 76 -3.49 1.24 8.94
CA ALA A 76 -2.24 1.37 9.69
C ALA A 76 -1.74 -0.03 10.05
N ASP A 77 -0.42 -0.24 9.94
CA ASP A 77 0.24 -1.45 10.41
C ASP A 77 0.49 -1.29 11.92
N LEU A 78 -0.49 -1.70 12.72
CA LEU A 78 -0.44 -1.63 14.19
C LEU A 78 -0.21 -3.03 14.77
N PRO A 79 0.48 -3.13 15.92
CA PRO A 79 0.54 -4.36 16.71
C PRO A 79 -0.87 -4.86 17.07
N LYS A 80 -1.02 -6.17 17.23
CA LYS A 80 -2.33 -6.78 17.53
C LYS A 80 -2.91 -6.27 18.85
N GLU A 81 -2.02 -6.01 19.80
CA GLU A 81 -2.30 -5.56 21.16
C GLU A 81 -3.00 -4.19 21.21
N ILE A 82 -2.95 -3.40 20.13
CA ILE A 82 -3.59 -2.07 20.04
C ILE A 82 -4.94 -2.14 19.31
N VAL A 83 -5.19 -3.22 18.55
CA VAL A 83 -6.35 -3.34 17.65
C VAL A 83 -7.49 -4.17 18.28
N GLU A 84 -7.20 -4.97 19.32
CA GLU A 84 -8.18 -5.64 20.19
C GLU A 84 -8.59 -4.75 21.38
#